data_AF-A0A2U9SQN4-F1
#
_entry.id   AF-A0A2U9SQN4-F1
#
_cell.length_a   1.000
_cell.length_b   1.000
_cell.length_c   1.000
_cell.angle_alpha   90.00
_cell.angle_beta   90.00
_cell.angle_gamma   90.00
#
_symmetry.space_group_name_H-M   'P 1'
#
loop_
_entity.id
_entity.type
_entity.pdbx_description
1 polymer ?
#
loop_
_entity_poly.entity_id
_entity_poly.type
_entity_poly.pdbx_seq_one_letter_code
_entity_poly.pdbx_strand_id
1 'polypeptide(L)'
;MSTAFDHFLNLSGLDVQMLRKRLLSGPATEGSLWKMGESREWLYHVCQANQCNVTNVAMLYDEQSHRTAGRLLYRCVPQWLGNPSDAEKALIETQYPIKIDADDARIFCKKK
;
A
#
# COMPACT_ATOMS: atom_id res chain seq x y z
N MET A 1 -10.85 -13.45 4.43
CA MET A 1 -10.39 -12.10 4.01
C MET A 1 -9.77 -11.43 5.24
N SER A 2 -8.51 -10.97 5.18
CA SER A 2 -7.70 -10.64 6.38
C SER A 2 -8.17 -9.38 7.10
N THR A 3 -8.44 -9.50 8.41
CA THR A 3 -8.74 -8.40 9.33
C THR A 3 -7.66 -7.33 9.38
N ALA A 4 -6.38 -7.72 9.21
CA ALA A 4 -5.25 -6.79 9.24
C ALA A 4 -5.26 -5.80 8.06
N PHE A 5 -5.61 -6.28 6.86
CA PHE A 5 -5.66 -5.43 5.68
C PHE A 5 -6.79 -4.40 5.77
N ASP A 6 -7.97 -4.82 6.24
CA ASP A 6 -9.10 -3.90 6.40
C ASP A 6 -8.82 -2.85 7.50
N HIS A 7 -8.18 -3.27 8.59
CA HIS A 7 -7.71 -2.36 9.64
C HIS A 7 -6.72 -1.33 9.09
N PHE A 8 -5.73 -1.77 8.31
CA PHE A 8 -4.76 -0.88 7.66
C PHE A 8 -5.45 0.16 6.76
N LEU A 9 -6.38 -0.27 5.91
CA LEU A 9 -7.12 0.64 5.03
C LEU A 9 -7.99 1.64 5.81
N ASN A 10 -8.54 1.24 6.96
CA ASN A 10 -9.35 2.12 7.80
C ASN A 10 -8.56 3.34 8.32
N LEU A 11 -7.23 3.22 8.45
CA LEU A 11 -6.35 4.33 8.83
C LEU A 11 -6.32 5.47 7.78
N SER A 12 -6.77 5.21 6.55
CA SER A 12 -6.79 6.22 5.48
C SER A 12 -7.88 7.29 5.66
N GLY A 13 -8.94 7.00 6.42
CA GLY A 13 -10.14 7.83 6.49
C GLY A 13 -11.01 7.79 5.22
N LEU A 14 -10.71 6.90 4.26
CA LEU A 14 -11.51 6.66 3.07
C LEU A 14 -12.46 5.48 3.26
N ASP A 15 -13.43 5.33 2.35
CA ASP A 15 -14.33 4.18 2.34
C ASP A 15 -13.55 2.87 2.09
N VAL A 16 -13.49 2.03 3.13
CA VAL A 16 -12.73 0.77 3.14
C VAL A 16 -13.26 -0.24 2.13
N GLN A 17 -14.58 -0.34 1.95
CA GLN A 17 -15.18 -1.30 1.01
C GLN A 17 -14.86 -0.92 -0.44
N MET A 18 -14.91 0.37 -0.74
CA MET A 18 -14.53 0.91 -2.05
C MET A 18 -13.03 0.73 -2.31
N LEU A 19 -12.18 1.03 -1.33
CA LEU A 19 -10.73 0.80 -1.45
C LEU A 19 -10.41 -0.67 -1.67
N ARG A 20 -11.01 -1.56 -0.88
CA ARG A 20 -10.81 -3.01 -0.99
C ARG A 20 -11.17 -3.53 -2.38
N LYS A 21 -12.35 -3.16 -2.88
CA LYS A 21 -12.82 -3.57 -4.22
C LYS A 21 -11.85 -3.13 -5.31
N ARG A 22 -11.24 -1.95 -5.18
CA ARG A 22 -10.24 -1.45 -6.12
C ARG A 22 -8.92 -2.19 -5.97
N LEU A 23 -8.34 -2.17 -4.77
CA LEU A 23 -6.99 -2.68 -4.52
C LEU A 23 -6.84 -4.19 -4.69
N LEU A 24 -7.93 -4.95 -4.55
CA LEU A 24 -7.92 -6.41 -4.75
C LEU A 24 -8.45 -6.82 -6.13
N SER A 25 -8.60 -5.88 -7.06
CA SER A 25 -9.04 -6.19 -8.43
C SER A 25 -7.89 -6.59 -9.36
N GLY A 26 -6.66 -6.19 -9.05
CA GLY A 26 -5.49 -6.40 -9.88
C GLY A 26 -4.46 -7.36 -9.26
N PRO A 27 -3.21 -7.30 -9.73
CA PRO A 27 -2.11 -8.10 -9.20
C PRO A 27 -1.93 -7.96 -7.69
N ALA A 28 -1.64 -9.09 -7.05
CA ALA A 28 -1.25 -9.18 -5.65
C ALA A 28 0.03 -10.02 -5.55
N THR A 29 0.97 -9.61 -4.69
CA THR A 29 2.18 -10.38 -4.41
C THR A 29 1.92 -11.42 -3.33
N GLU A 30 2.66 -12.53 -3.36
CA GLU A 30 2.61 -13.57 -2.30
C GLU A 30 3.12 -13.07 -0.93
N GLY A 31 3.84 -11.94 -0.91
CA GLY A 31 4.47 -11.38 0.28
C GLY A 31 5.95 -11.76 0.36
N SER A 32 6.78 -10.84 0.82
CA SER A 32 8.22 -11.08 1.00
C SER A 32 8.62 -10.75 2.44
N LEU A 33 9.39 -11.61 3.08
CA LEU A 33 9.79 -11.41 4.47
C LEU A 33 11.04 -10.53 4.54
N TRP A 34 10.97 -9.46 5.34
CA TRP A 34 12.05 -8.50 5.56
C TRP A 34 12.39 -8.37 7.05
N LYS A 35 13.65 -8.06 7.35
CA LYS A 35 14.09 -7.75 8.70
C LYS A 35 14.16 -6.24 8.87
N MET A 36 13.35 -5.69 9.77
CA MET A 36 13.26 -4.26 10.06
C MET A 36 13.76 -4.00 11.48
N GLY A 37 15.06 -3.70 11.63
CA GLY A 37 15.68 -3.63 12.95
C GLY A 37 15.61 -5.00 13.66
N GLU A 38 14.82 -5.08 14.73
CA GLU A 38 14.57 -6.31 15.49
C GLU A 38 13.31 -7.07 15.03
N SER A 39 12.40 -6.45 14.27
CA SER A 39 11.17 -7.10 13.77
C SER A 39 11.39 -7.87 12.46
N ARG A 40 10.55 -8.88 12.22
CA ARG A 40 10.46 -9.61 10.96
C ARG A 40 9.09 -9.35 10.36
N GLU A 41 9.06 -8.62 9.26
CA GLU A 41 7.82 -8.08 8.70
C GLU A 41 7.60 -8.60 7.29
N TRP A 42 6.36 -8.97 7.00
CA TRP A 42 5.92 -9.36 5.67
C TRP A 42 5.54 -8.13 4.87
N LEU A 43 6.22 -7.91 3.75
CA LEU A 43 5.92 -6.86 2.79
C LEU A 43 5.00 -7.41 1.69
N TYR A 44 3.78 -6.90 1.64
CA TYR A 44 2.78 -7.20 0.63
C TYR A 44 2.57 -6.00 -0.30
N HIS A 45 2.30 -6.26 -1.57
CA HIS A 45 1.84 -5.26 -2.53
C HIS A 45 0.59 -5.75 -3.29
N VAL A 46 -0.42 -4.88 -3.35
CA VAL A 46 -1.68 -5.12 -4.08
C VAL A 46 -2.10 -3.86 -4.82
N CYS A 47 -2.77 -4.00 -5.95
CA CYS A 47 -3.14 -2.85 -6.75
C CYS A 47 -4.44 -3.00 -7.55
N GLN A 48 -4.95 -1.85 -8.02
CA GLN A 48 -6.11 -1.83 -8.91
C GLN A 48 -5.73 -2.35 -10.31
N ALA A 49 -6.58 -3.22 -10.86
CA ALA A 49 -6.41 -3.73 -12.22
C ALA A 49 -6.20 -2.59 -13.22
N ASN A 50 -5.18 -2.76 -14.08
CA ASN A 50 -4.76 -1.79 -15.11
C ASN A 50 -4.37 -0.40 -14.59
N GLN A 51 -4.23 -0.21 -13.27
CA GLN A 51 -3.99 1.11 -12.63
C GLN A 51 -3.01 0.98 -11.45
N CYS A 52 -2.05 0.06 -11.55
CA CYS A 52 -1.18 -0.27 -10.43
C CYS A 52 -0.22 0.84 -10.03
N ASN A 53 0.18 1.69 -10.96
CA ASN A 53 1.02 2.84 -10.70
C ASN A 53 0.29 4.01 -10.01
N VAL A 54 -1.04 4.05 -10.04
CA VAL A 54 -1.85 5.17 -9.52
C VAL A 54 -2.78 4.80 -8.35
N THR A 55 -3.11 3.52 -8.20
CA THR A 55 -3.88 3.00 -7.06
C THR A 55 -3.30 1.66 -6.59
N ASN A 56 -2.51 1.70 -5.52
CA ASN A 56 -1.86 0.53 -4.93
C ASN A 56 -1.67 0.67 -3.42
N VAL A 57 -1.32 -0.43 -2.78
CA VAL A 57 -0.84 -0.49 -1.40
C VAL A 57 0.46 -1.27 -1.37
N ALA A 58 1.44 -0.76 -0.64
CA ALA A 58 2.58 -1.51 -0.13
C ALA A 58 2.47 -1.52 1.41
N MET A 59 2.23 -2.70 2.00
CA MET A 59 1.94 -2.87 3.42
C MET A 59 2.94 -3.84 4.05
N LEU A 60 3.53 -3.40 5.15
CA LEU A 60 4.28 -4.23 6.08
C LEU A 60 3.35 -4.75 7.16
N TYR A 61 3.50 -6.03 7.49
CA TYR A 61 2.79 -6.70 8.56
C TYR A 61 3.78 -7.43 9.47
N ASP A 62 3.82 -7.03 10.73
CA ASP A 62 4.57 -7.73 11.77
C ASP A 62 3.67 -8.80 12.41
N GLU A 63 4.05 -10.06 12.29
CA GLU A 63 3.29 -11.17 12.86
C GLU A 63 3.31 -11.21 14.39
N GLN A 64 4.35 -10.66 15.04
CA GLN A 64 4.48 -10.70 16.50
C GLN A 64 3.57 -9.67 17.16
N SER A 65 3.60 -8.43 16.66
CA SER A 65 2.80 -7.32 17.20
C SER A 65 1.44 -7.15 16.53
N HIS A 66 1.17 -7.88 15.44
CA HIS A 66 0.05 -7.67 14.52
C HIS A 66 -0.03 -6.26 13.94
N ARG A 67 1.05 -5.48 14.02
CA ARG A 67 1.11 -4.12 13.51
C ARG A 67 1.08 -4.14 11.99
N THR A 68 0.35 -3.19 11.43
CA THR A 68 0.37 -2.89 9.99
C THR A 68 0.85 -1.47 9.77
N ALA A 69 1.76 -1.29 8.81
CA ALA A 69 2.26 0.02 8.41
C ALA A 69 2.63 0.03 6.94
N GLY A 70 2.65 1.19 6.29
CA GLY A 70 3.07 1.28 4.90
C GLY A 70 2.42 2.41 4.14
N ARG A 71 2.36 2.26 2.81
CA ARG A 71 1.90 3.31 1.90
C ARG A 71 0.64 2.89 1.16
N LEU A 72 -0.39 3.73 1.24
CA LEU A 72 -1.50 3.74 0.29
C LEU A 72 -1.22 4.79 -0.78
N LEU A 73 -1.27 4.40 -2.05
CA LEU A 73 -1.41 5.32 -3.16
C LEU A 73 -2.86 5.24 -3.63
N TYR A 74 -3.62 6.32 -3.52
CA TYR A 74 -5.00 6.37 -3.99
C TYR A 74 -5.20 7.53 -4.95
N ARG A 75 -5.52 7.22 -6.21
CA ARG A 75 -5.65 8.21 -7.30
C ARG A 75 -4.48 9.19 -7.32
N CYS A 76 -3.27 8.61 -7.29
CA CYS A 76 -1.98 9.31 -7.33
C CYS A 76 -1.59 10.09 -6.06
N VAL A 77 -2.40 10.08 -5.01
CA VAL A 77 -2.05 10.73 -3.75
C VAL A 77 -1.45 9.70 -2.79
N PRO A 78 -0.15 9.81 -2.44
CA PRO A 78 0.47 8.92 -1.48
C PRO A 78 0.07 9.33 -0.06
N GLN A 79 -0.18 8.32 0.78
CA GLN A 79 -0.45 8.47 2.20
C GLN A 79 0.27 7.37 2.96
N TRP A 80 1.04 7.77 3.97
CA TRP A 80 1.64 6.84 4.93
C TRP A 80 0.62 6.50 6.02
N LEU A 81 0.44 5.21 6.30
CA LEU A 81 -0.54 4.67 7.24
C LEU A 81 0.16 3.78 8.26
N GLY A 82 -0.32 3.79 9.51
CA GLY A 82 0.23 2.95 10.58
C GLY A 82 1.59 3.42 11.12
N ASN A 83 1.93 4.70 10.91
CA ASN A 83 3.16 5.35 11.37
C ASN A 83 4.44 4.56 11.05
N PRO A 84 4.75 4.33 9.76
CA PRO A 84 5.94 3.59 9.40
C PRO A 84 7.22 4.36 9.78
N SER A 85 8.25 3.63 10.20
CA SER A 85 9.58 4.19 10.45
C SER A 85 10.25 4.65 9.16
N ASP A 86 11.31 5.46 9.25
CA ASP A 86 12.01 5.93 8.05
C ASP A 86 12.70 4.79 7.28
N ALA A 87 13.15 3.74 7.99
CA ALA A 87 13.65 2.53 7.35
C ALA A 87 12.56 1.77 6.58
N GLU A 88 11.35 1.68 7.14
CA GLU A 88 10.19 1.06 6.48
C GLU A 88 9.75 1.85 5.24
N LYS A 89 9.72 3.18 5.34
CA LYS A 89 9.44 4.05 4.18
C LYS A 89 10.47 3.83 3.08
N ALA A 90 11.76 3.84 3.42
CA ALA A 90 12.84 3.63 2.47
C ALA A 90 12.79 2.25 1.79
N LEU A 91 12.46 1.19 2.55
CA LEU A 91 12.24 -0.14 2.00
C LEU A 91 11.09 -0.12 0.98
N ILE A 92 9.93 0.44 1.35
CA ILE A 92 8.75 0.50 0.47
C ILE A 92 9.05 1.31 -0.79
N GLU A 93 9.74 2.44 -0.68
CA GLU A 93 10.12 3.27 -1.81
C GLU A 93 11.09 2.57 -2.75
N THR A 94 12.00 1.76 -2.21
CA THR A 94 12.95 0.95 -3.00
C THR A 94 12.26 -0.19 -3.73
N GLN A 95 11.41 -0.97 -3.03
CA GLN A 95 10.77 -2.16 -3.59
C GLN A 95 9.61 -1.81 -4.52
N TYR A 96 8.83 -0.78 -4.15
CA TYR A 96 7.64 -0.36 -4.89
C TYR A 96 7.69 1.16 -5.14
N PRO A 97 8.60 1.65 -6.01
CA PRO A 97 8.66 3.07 -6.33
C PRO A 97 7.38 3.56 -7.03
N ILE A 98 6.95 4.79 -6.74
CA ILE A 98 5.85 5.43 -7.49
C ILE A 98 6.42 5.97 -8.79
N LYS A 99 5.96 5.41 -9.91
CA LYS A 99 6.28 5.87 -11.27
C LYS A 99 4.98 6.05 -12.03
N ILE A 100 4.51 7.30 -12.11
CA ILE A 100 3.27 7.65 -12.82
C ILE A 100 3.68 8.36 -14.10
N ASP A 101 3.33 7.81 -15.25
CA ASP A 101 3.55 8.47 -16.53
C ASP A 101 2.54 9.62 -16.73
N ALA A 102 2.84 10.51 -17.68
CA ALA A 102 2.04 11.72 -17.88
C ALA A 102 0.60 11.43 -18.36
N ASP A 103 0.39 10.34 -19.10
CA ASP A 103 -0.93 9.98 -19.62
C ASP A 103 -1.80 9.40 -18.51
N ASP A 104 -1.28 8.46 -17.72
CA ASP A 104 -1.95 7.93 -16.55
C ASP A 104 -2.21 9.04 -15.52
N ALA A 105 -1.28 9.99 -15.39
CA ALA A 105 -1.49 11.14 -14.53
C ALA A 105 -2.70 11.98 -14.98
N ARG A 106 -2.81 12.23 -16.28
CA ARG A 106 -3.90 13.00 -16.87
C ARG A 106 -5.24 12.29 -16.77
N ILE A 107 -5.27 10.97 -16.90
CA ILE A 107 -6.50 10.16 -16.97
C ILE A 107 -7.01 9.78 -15.57
N PHE A 108 -6.11 9.38 -14.67
CA PHE A 108 -6.48 8.73 -13.41
C PHE A 108 -6.23 9.56 -12.15
N CYS A 109 -5.31 10.53 -12.18
CA CYS A 109 -5.14 11.42 -11.05
C CYS A 109 -6.30 12.40 -10.99
N LYS A 110 -6.97 12.46 -9.84
CA LYS A 110 -8.03 13.45 -9.61
C LYS A 110 -7.44 14.85 -9.78
N LYS A 111 -7.95 15.63 -10.74
CA LYS A 111 -7.90 17.10 -10.63
C LYS A 111 -8.89 17.47 -9.52
N LYS A 112 -8.39 18.05 -8.44
CA LYS A 112 -9.26 18.72 -7.47
C LYS A 112 -9.93 19.91 -8.13
#